data_AF-A0A067WJE9-F1
#
_entry.id   AF-A0A067WJE9-F1
#
_cell.length_a   1.000
_cell.length_b   1.000
_cell.length_c   1.000
_cell.angle_alpha   90.00
_cell.angle_beta   90.00
_cell.angle_gamma   90.00
#
_symmetry.space_group_name_H-M   'P 1'
#
loop_
_entity.id
_entity.type
_entity.pdbx_description
1 polymer ?
#
loop_
_entity_poly.entity_id
_entity_poly.type
_entity_poly.pdbx_seq_one_letter_code
_entity_poly.pdbx_strand_id
1 'polypeptide(L)'
;MRTLSIDAVLVTFDILNTLSILKHHPEIHKQLTLADKIILTKTDLTNPKTLSNMLLNTLKAINPIAQIIDVHSDHFYSTAFISKTLWDEKTENTQFKRCYPIAPYDHIHLSTIRAFSLDC
;
A
#
# COMPACT_ATOMS: atom_id res chain seq x y z
N MET A 1 -0.78 -20.73 -25.86
CA MET A 1 -0.06 -20.50 -24.59
C MET A 1 -0.56 -19.18 -24.01
N ARG A 2 -1.06 -19.13 -22.77
CA ARG A 2 -1.61 -17.90 -22.17
C ARG A 2 -0.52 -17.25 -21.32
N THR A 3 -0.14 -16.01 -21.64
CA THR A 3 0.82 -15.22 -20.86
C THR A 3 0.08 -14.39 -19.83
N LEU A 4 0.56 -14.38 -18.59
CA LEU A 4 0.04 -13.57 -17.50
C LEU A 4 1.06 -12.48 -17.16
N SER A 5 0.57 -11.28 -16.86
CA SER A 5 1.37 -10.15 -16.38
C SER A 5 0.77 -9.60 -15.10
N ILE A 6 1.64 -9.11 -14.21
CA ILE A 6 1.21 -8.36 -13.03
C ILE A 6 0.85 -6.95 -13.49
N ASP A 7 -0.36 -6.49 -13.16
CA ASP A 7 -0.82 -5.15 -13.52
C ASP A 7 -0.42 -4.11 -12.46
N ALA A 8 -0.75 -4.36 -11.19
CA ALA A 8 -0.41 -3.47 -10.07
C ALA A 8 -0.29 -4.24 -8.75
N VAL A 9 0.50 -3.69 -7.82
CA VAL A 9 0.60 -4.11 -6.42
C VAL A 9 -0.22 -3.14 -5.57
N LEU A 10 -1.23 -3.69 -4.90
CA LEU A 10 -2.13 -2.95 -4.01
C LEU A 10 -1.84 -3.36 -2.58
N VAL A 11 -1.64 -2.39 -1.69
CA VAL A 11 -1.43 -2.63 -0.25
C VAL A 11 -2.50 -1.92 0.54
N THR A 12 -3.13 -2.64 1.48
CA THR A 12 -4.04 -2.04 2.44
C THR A 12 -3.28 -1.56 3.67
N PHE A 13 -3.66 -0.39 4.18
CA PHE A 13 -3.14 0.16 5.41
C PHE A 13 -4.30 0.55 6.32
N ASP A 14 -4.41 -0.17 7.43
CA ASP A 14 -5.37 0.14 8.48
C ASP A 14 -4.91 1.39 9.23
N ILE A 15 -5.70 2.45 9.13
CA ILE A 15 -5.38 3.75 9.71
C ILE A 15 -5.47 3.79 11.24
N LEU A 16 -6.10 2.80 11.87
CA LEU A 16 -6.10 2.64 13.33
C LEU A 16 -4.76 2.10 13.84
N ASN A 17 -3.94 1.51 12.96
CA ASN A 17 -2.60 1.09 13.35
C ASN A 17 -1.71 2.30 13.64
N THR A 18 -1.00 2.24 14.77
CA THR A 18 -0.08 3.31 15.16
C THR A 18 1.17 3.32 14.27
N LEU A 19 1.78 4.49 14.06
CA LEU A 19 3.09 4.64 13.40
C LEU A 19 4.20 3.78 14.04
N SER A 20 4.01 3.36 15.30
CA SER A 20 4.87 2.40 15.98
C SER A 20 4.98 1.07 15.22
N ILE A 21 3.92 0.60 14.56
CA ILE A 21 3.94 -0.67 13.83
C ILE A 21 4.95 -0.65 12.66
N LEU A 22 5.10 0.51 12.01
CA LEU A 22 6.04 0.73 10.91
C LEU A 22 7.50 0.59 11.37
N LYS A 23 7.78 0.91 12.64
CA LYS A 23 9.13 0.78 13.23
C LYS A 23 9.44 -0.65 13.66
N HIS A 24 8.44 -1.38 14.14
CA HIS A 24 8.63 -2.72 14.70
C HIS A 24 8.57 -3.83 13.65
N HIS A 25 7.93 -3.58 12.50
CA HIS A 25 7.73 -4.58 11.46
C HIS A 25 8.34 -4.13 10.13
N PRO A 26 9.59 -4.53 9.82
CA PRO A 26 10.26 -4.14 8.57
C PRO A 26 9.53 -4.66 7.32
N GLU A 27 8.71 -5.71 7.46
CA GLU A 27 7.88 -6.23 6.39
C GLU A 27 6.83 -5.22 5.91
N ILE A 28 6.23 -4.45 6.82
CA ILE A 28 5.26 -3.41 6.44
C ILE A 28 5.93 -2.36 5.56
N HIS A 29 7.16 -1.98 5.89
CA HIS A 29 7.93 -1.03 5.08
C HIS A 29 8.18 -1.58 3.66
N LYS A 30 8.54 -2.86 3.52
CA LYS A 30 8.77 -3.49 2.21
C LYS A 30 7.51 -3.50 1.37
N GLN A 31 6.38 -3.89 1.96
CA GLN A 31 5.10 -3.93 1.26
C GLN A 31 4.69 -2.53 0.79
N LEU A 32 4.75 -1.53 1.67
CA LEU A 32 4.42 -0.14 1.33
C LEU A 32 5.36 0.45 0.25
N THR A 33 6.64 0.11 0.28
CA THR A 33 7.62 0.58 -0.72
C THR A 33 7.35 0.00 -2.11
N LEU A 34 6.83 -1.23 -2.19
CA LEU A 34 6.54 -1.91 -3.46
C LEU A 34 5.14 -1.59 -4.02
N ALA A 35 4.28 -0.94 -3.24
CA ALA A 35 2.91 -0.67 -3.63
C ALA A 35 2.83 0.38 -4.75
N ASP A 36 2.03 0.09 -5.78
CA ASP A 36 1.57 1.10 -6.73
C ASP A 36 0.47 1.95 -6.09
N LYS A 37 -0.37 1.33 -5.24
CA LYS A 37 -1.43 2.03 -4.49
C LYS A 37 -1.49 1.56 -3.04
N ILE A 38 -1.60 2.52 -2.13
CA ILE A 38 -1.81 2.31 -0.70
C ILE A 38 -3.26 2.67 -0.39
N ILE A 39 -4.04 1.67 0.01
CA ILE A 39 -5.47 1.77 0.28
C ILE A 39 -5.66 1.93 1.79
N LEU A 40 -6.09 3.11 2.21
CA LEU A 40 -6.43 3.41 3.59
C LEU A 40 -7.79 2.79 3.92
N THR A 41 -7.82 1.96 4.95
CA THR A 41 -9.04 1.30 5.45
C THR A 41 -9.38 1.77 6.85
N LYS A 42 -10.64 1.60 7.25
CA LYS A 42 -11.18 1.98 8.58
C LYS A 42 -11.13 3.48 8.89
N THR A 43 -11.04 4.33 7.88
CA THR A 43 -11.05 5.79 8.03
C THR A 43 -12.37 6.31 8.59
N ASP A 44 -13.48 5.59 8.39
CA ASP A 44 -14.79 5.82 9.00
C ASP A 44 -14.77 5.71 10.53
N LEU A 45 -13.86 4.93 11.10
CA LEU A 45 -13.69 4.77 12.54
C LEU A 45 -12.80 5.86 13.16
N THR A 46 -12.31 6.79 12.35
CA THR A 46 -11.60 7.98 12.81
C THR A 46 -12.37 9.25 12.50
N ASN A 47 -12.20 10.25 13.35
CA ASN A 47 -12.70 11.58 13.02
C ASN A 47 -12.01 12.03 11.71
N PRO A 48 -12.75 12.52 10.68
CA PRO A 48 -12.19 12.87 9.37
C PRO A 48 -11.10 13.95 9.44
N LYS A 49 -11.03 14.72 10.53
CA LYS A 49 -9.93 15.67 10.81
C LYS A 49 -8.65 15.00 11.33
N THR A 50 -8.71 13.72 11.67
CA THR A 50 -7.67 12.94 12.35
C THR A 50 -6.86 12.07 11.40
N LEU A 51 -7.15 12.09 10.09
CA LEU A 51 -6.14 11.68 9.11
C LEU A 51 -4.96 12.64 9.22
N SER A 52 -4.04 12.33 10.13
CA SER A 52 -2.99 13.26 10.47
C SER A 52 -2.12 13.49 9.24
N ASN A 53 -1.85 14.76 8.92
CA ASN A 53 -0.85 15.12 7.91
C ASN A 53 0.47 14.35 8.16
N MET A 54 0.78 14.02 9.42
CA MET A 54 1.90 13.16 9.80
C MET A 54 1.84 11.76 9.18
N LEU A 55 0.70 11.05 9.23
CA LEU A 55 0.57 9.72 8.62
C LEU A 55 0.76 9.81 7.11
N LEU A 56 0.08 10.75 6.46
CA LEU A 56 0.18 10.91 5.01
C LEU A 56 1.62 11.26 4.59
N ASN A 57 2.28 12.17 5.31
CA ASN A 57 3.68 12.51 5.10
C ASN A 57 4.60 11.30 5.30
N THR A 58 4.31 10.45 6.30
CA THR A 58 5.10 9.24 6.56
C THR A 58 4.94 8.24 5.41
N LEU A 59 3.72 7.97 4.98
CA LEU A 59 3.46 7.06 3.85
C LEU A 59 4.10 7.58 2.56
N LYS A 60 4.03 8.89 2.30
CA LYS A 60 4.71 9.53 1.16
C LYS A 60 6.23 9.53 1.27
N ALA A 61 6.80 9.63 2.47
CA ALA A 61 8.24 9.48 2.68
C ALA A 61 8.71 8.05 2.40
N ILE A 62 7.90 7.04 2.73
CA ILE A 62 8.18 5.62 2.44
C ILE A 62 8.06 5.36 0.94
N ASN A 63 6.97 5.82 0.32
CA ASN A 63 6.72 5.62 -1.10
C ASN A 63 6.11 6.89 -1.73
N PRO A 64 6.93 7.75 -2.36
CA PRO A 64 6.46 8.99 -2.94
C PRO A 64 5.57 8.76 -4.17
N ILE A 65 5.80 7.66 -4.89
CA ILE A 65 5.11 7.35 -6.15
C ILE A 65 3.78 6.62 -5.95
N ALA A 66 3.56 5.98 -4.79
CA ALA A 66 2.29 5.30 -4.52
C ALA A 66 1.11 6.27 -4.50
N GLN A 67 0.02 5.88 -5.16
CA GLN A 67 -1.26 6.55 -5.01
C GLN A 67 -1.88 6.17 -3.66
N ILE A 68 -2.23 7.17 -2.85
CA ILE A 68 -2.89 6.93 -1.56
C ILE A 68 -4.39 7.13 -1.75
N ILE A 69 -5.19 6.10 -1.42
CA ILE A 69 -6.63 6.06 -1.68
C ILE A 69 -7.35 5.80 -0.36
N ASP A 70 -8.32 6.65 -0.03
CA ASP A 70 -9.22 6.43 1.11
C ASP A 70 -10.51 5.74 0.62
N VAL A 71 -10.76 4.52 1.11
CA VAL A 71 -11.92 3.70 0.70
C VAL A 71 -13.24 4.23 1.24
N HIS A 72 -13.25 5.03 2.31
CA HIS A 72 -14.45 5.63 2.87
C HIS A 72 -14.64 7.10 2.45
N SER A 73 -13.80 7.60 1.54
CA SER A 73 -14.03 8.92 0.94
C SER A 73 -15.28 8.93 0.07
N ASP A 74 -16.04 10.03 0.08
CA ASP A 74 -17.29 10.19 -0.67
C ASP A 74 -17.13 10.04 -2.21
N HIS A 75 -15.89 10.07 -2.70
CA HIS A 75 -15.53 9.97 -4.11
C HIS A 75 -14.83 8.65 -4.49
N PHE A 76 -14.91 7.63 -3.63
CA PHE A 76 -14.31 6.33 -3.91
C PHE A 76 -15.16 5.47 -4.85
N TYR A 77 -14.56 4.96 -5.93
CA TYR A 77 -15.15 3.98 -6.83
C TYR A 77 -14.25 2.74 -6.92
N SER A 78 -14.82 1.53 -6.90
CA SER A 78 -14.08 0.26 -6.95
C SER A 78 -13.17 0.11 -8.17
N THR A 79 -13.50 0.80 -9.26
CA THR A 79 -12.70 0.90 -10.48
C THR A 79 -11.31 1.51 -10.24
N ALA A 80 -11.14 2.28 -9.16
CA ALA A 80 -9.86 2.88 -8.77
C ALA A 80 -8.80 1.82 -8.40
N PHE A 81 -9.18 0.58 -8.07
CA PHE A 81 -8.22 -0.50 -7.81
C PHE A 81 -7.66 -1.11 -9.09
N ILE A 82 -8.52 -1.31 -10.10
CA ILE A 82 -8.23 -2.17 -11.27
C ILE A 82 -7.62 -1.39 -12.44
N SER A 83 -7.69 -0.05 -12.45
CA SER A 83 -7.07 0.72 -13.53
C SER A 83 -5.57 0.92 -13.28
N LYS A 84 -4.74 0.48 -14.23
CA LYS A 84 -3.44 1.11 -14.48
C LYS A 84 -3.73 2.61 -14.66
N THR A 85 -3.16 3.44 -13.79
CA THR A 85 -3.44 4.87 -13.67
C THR A 85 -3.74 5.48 -15.04
N LEU A 86 -4.93 6.07 -15.24
CA LEU A 86 -5.10 7.08 -16.28
C LEU A 86 -4.15 8.20 -15.85
N TRP A 87 -2.95 8.15 -16.40
CA TRP A 87 -1.98 9.22 -16.31
C TRP A 87 -2.68 10.47 -16.83
N ASP A 88 -2.92 11.44 -15.96
CA ASP A 88 -3.27 12.77 -16.39
C ASP A 88 -2.02 13.30 -17.13
N GLU A 89 -2.12 13.48 -18.44
CA GLU A 89 -1.00 13.74 -19.37
C GLU A 89 -0.24 15.06 -19.09
N LYS A 90 -0.53 15.74 -17.98
CA LYS A 90 0.02 17.06 -17.63
C LYS A 90 1.17 17.06 -16.63
N THR A 91 1.62 15.91 -16.14
CA THR A 91 2.79 15.88 -15.25
C THR A 91 3.77 14.77 -15.62
N GLU A 92 4.76 15.15 -16.42
CA GLU A 92 5.99 14.40 -16.65
C GLU A 92 6.60 13.94 -15.33
N ASN A 93 6.69 12.63 -15.11
CA ASN A 93 7.56 12.07 -14.08
C ASN A 93 8.40 10.94 -14.70
N THR A 94 9.43 11.39 -15.41
CA THR A 94 10.55 10.60 -15.95
C THR A 94 11.42 10.05 -14.81
N GLN A 95 10.85 9.24 -13.91
CA GLN A 95 11.60 8.60 -12.83
C GLN A 95 11.16 7.14 -12.68
N PHE A 96 11.24 6.41 -13.78
CA PHE A 96 11.19 4.95 -13.76
C PHE A 96 12.46 4.41 -13.10
N LYS A 97 12.24 3.58 -12.07
CA LYS A 97 13.17 2.58 -11.52
C LYS A 97 14.51 3.11 -10.99
N ARG A 98 14.48 3.78 -9.83
CA ARG A 98 15.64 3.71 -8.93
C ARG A 98 15.32 3.99 -7.47
N CYS A 99 14.51 3.14 -6.84
CA CYS A 99 14.47 3.07 -5.38
C CYS A 99 14.84 1.67 -4.92
N TYR A 100 16.01 1.61 -4.27
CA TYR A 100 16.66 0.51 -3.58
C TYR A 100 17.38 -0.56 -4.43
N PRO A 101 18.65 -0.87 -4.11
CA PRO A 101 19.23 -2.14 -4.51
C PRO A 101 18.44 -3.24 -3.80
N ILE A 102 17.93 -4.19 -4.57
CA ILE A 102 17.35 -5.42 -4.06
C ILE A 102 18.48 -6.11 -3.29
N ALA A 103 18.51 -5.97 -1.97
CA ALA A 103 19.36 -6.80 -1.13
C ALA A 103 18.96 -8.26 -1.39
N PRO A 104 19.91 -9.21 -1.49
CA PRO A 104 19.58 -10.60 -1.70
C PRO A 104 18.63 -11.06 -0.59
N TYR A 105 17.40 -11.39 -0.98
CA TYR A 105 16.40 -11.92 -0.07
C TYR A 105 16.79 -13.34 0.29
N ASP A 106 17.14 -13.55 1.55
CA ASP A 106 17.37 -14.88 2.12
C ASP A 106 16.02 -15.58 2.28
N HIS A 107 15.71 -16.53 1.39
CA HIS A 107 14.49 -17.34 1.45
C HIS A 107 14.62 -18.46 2.49
N ILE A 108 14.60 -18.12 3.78
CA ILE A 108 14.29 -19.10 4.83
C ILE A 108 12.76 -19.13 4.98
N HIS A 109 12.10 -20.02 4.24
CA HIS A 109 10.69 -20.32 4.44
C HIS A 109 10.51 -21.18 5.69
N LEU A 110 10.39 -20.56 6.87
CA LEU A 110 9.69 -21.17 7.99
C LEU A 110 8.20 -20.85 7.85
N SER A 111 7.52 -21.50 6.89
CA SER A 111 6.09 -21.32 6.68
C SER A 111 5.31 -22.05 7.75
N THR A 112 5.16 -21.47 8.94
CA THR A 112 4.18 -21.94 9.93
C THR A 112 2.80 -21.39 9.57
N ILE A 113 2.28 -21.77 8.40
CA ILE A 113 0.91 -21.47 8.01
C ILE A 113 0.01 -22.26 8.98
N ARG A 114 -0.76 -21.53 9.79
CA ARG A 114 -1.77 -22.12 10.68
C ARG A 114 -3.14 -21.66 10.21
N ALA A 115 -4.02 -22.61 9.99
CA ALA A 115 -5.44 -22.35 9.80
C ALA A 115 -6.13 -22.34 11.16
N PHE A 116 -7.10 -21.46 11.33
CA PHE A 116 -8.02 -21.46 12.47
C PHE A 116 -9.43 -21.64 11.92
N SER A 117 -10.15 -22.63 12.46
CA SER A 117 -11.58 -22.79 12.21
C SER A 117 -12.31 -21.83 13.13
N LEU A 118 -13.27 -21.09 12.58
CA LEU A 118 -14.27 -20.37 13.37
C LEU A 118 -15.50 -21.25 13.38
N ASP A 119 -15.87 -21.76 14.56
CA ASP A 119 -17.17 -22.38 14.75
C ASP A 119 -18.19 -21.24 14.83
N CYS A 120 -19.05 -21.15 13.82
CA CYS A 120 -20.18 -20.21 13.78
C CYS A 120 -21.28 -20.66 14.74
#